data_AF-A0A1F7M8Q1-F1
#
_entry.id   AF-A0A1F7M8Q1-F1
#
_cell.length_a   1.000
_cell.length_b   1.000
_cell.length_c   1.000
_cell.angle_alpha   90.00
_cell.angle_beta   90.00
_cell.angle_gamma   90.00
#
_symmetry.space_group_name_H-M   'P 1'
#
loop_
_entity.id
_entity.type
_entity.pdbx_description
1 polymer ?
#
loop_
_entity_poly.entity_id
_entity_poly.type
_entity_poly.pdbx_seq_one_letter_code
_entity_poly.pdbx_strand_id
1 'polypeptide(L)'
;MAEGLRRAGRSRLDFTFRASTMVALGDTEEELERSRQAVKQQIAFYASTRTYQPVLAAHGLQELAPRLHARSLAGDWTGMAALISDEMLDLFAVSGRLETVGARIRERYAGLYDRTQLYPAFQPSLDDPRMAALVREFDGA
;
A
#
# COMPACT_ATOMS: atom_id res chain seq x y z
N MET A 1 12.28 18.41 0.47
CA MET A 1 11.45 19.18 -0.49
C MET A 1 11.60 20.69 -0.30
N ALA A 2 11.32 21.24 0.89
CA ALA A 2 11.37 22.69 1.16
C ALA A 2 12.67 23.38 0.73
N GLU A 3 13.83 22.78 1.06
CA GLU A 3 15.14 23.34 0.67
C GLU A 3 15.32 23.41 -0.86
N GLY A 4 14.83 22.41 -1.61
CA GLY A 4 14.88 22.42 -3.06
C GLY A 4 13.98 23.50 -3.68
N LEU A 5 12.78 23.68 -3.14
CA LEU A 5 11.85 24.74 -3.54
C LEU A 5 12.46 26.13 -3.34
N ARG A 6 13.05 26.37 -2.17
CA ARG A 6 13.73 27.63 -1.83
C ARG A 6 14.86 27.94 -2.81
N ARG A 7 15.72 26.96 -3.11
CA ARG A 7 16.82 27.14 -4.07
C ARG A 7 16.35 27.44 -5.49
N ALA A 8 15.22 26.86 -5.90
CA ALA A 8 14.67 27.04 -7.23
C ALA A 8 13.77 28.29 -7.38
N GLY A 9 13.51 29.03 -6.29
CA GLY A 9 12.54 30.14 -6.31
C GLY A 9 11.11 29.68 -6.61
N ARG A 10 10.78 28.42 -6.29
CA ARG A 10 9.49 27.78 -6.60
C ARG A 10 8.64 27.61 -5.35
N SER A 11 7.32 27.67 -5.53
CA SER A 11 6.32 27.33 -4.53
C SER A 11 5.90 25.86 -4.62
N ARG A 12 5.38 25.30 -3.53
CA ARG A 12 4.74 23.98 -3.52
C ARG A 12 3.52 23.91 -4.46
N LEU A 13 2.90 25.06 -4.73
CA LEU A 13 1.75 25.20 -5.62
C LEU A 13 2.14 25.18 -7.12
N ASP A 14 3.43 25.24 -7.45
CA ASP A 14 3.91 25.30 -8.85
C ASP A 14 3.87 23.93 -9.54
N PHE A 15 3.49 22.86 -8.84
CA PHE A 15 3.38 21.51 -9.40
C PHE A 15 2.44 20.62 -8.59
N THR A 16 1.98 19.55 -9.24
CA THR A 16 1.26 18.46 -8.57
C THR A 16 2.26 17.40 -8.11
N PHE A 17 2.26 17.07 -6.82
CA PHE A 17 2.98 15.93 -6.26
C PHE A 17 2.02 14.74 -6.12
N ARG A 18 2.39 13.63 -6.75
CA ARG A 18 1.64 12.37 -6.72
C ARG A 18 2.44 11.30 -6.00
N ALA A 19 1.81 10.58 -5.09
CA ALA A 19 2.39 9.39 -4.44
C ALA A 19 1.42 8.20 -4.53
N SER A 20 1.93 6.97 -4.41
CA SER A 20 1.08 5.77 -4.30
C SER A 20 0.79 5.49 -2.83
N THR A 21 -0.47 5.21 -2.48
CA THR A 21 -0.86 4.84 -1.11
C THR A 21 -1.13 3.34 -1.06
N MET A 22 -0.47 2.62 -0.14
CA MET A 22 -0.84 1.23 0.13
C MET A 22 -2.21 1.19 0.82
N VAL A 23 -3.16 0.42 0.29
CA VAL A 23 -4.53 0.36 0.79
C VAL A 23 -5.04 -1.07 0.83
N ALA A 24 -5.60 -1.46 1.97
CA ALA A 24 -6.40 -2.67 2.12
C ALA A 24 -7.88 -2.31 2.12
N LEU A 25 -8.64 -2.87 1.17
CA LEU A 25 -10.07 -2.59 0.98
C LEU A 25 -10.91 -3.83 1.24
N GLY A 26 -12.06 -3.64 1.87
CA GLY A 26 -13.11 -4.67 1.99
C GLY A 26 -14.42 -4.07 2.47
N ASP A 27 -15.53 -4.51 1.87
CA ASP A 27 -16.89 -4.13 2.28
C ASP A 27 -17.48 -5.12 3.29
N THR A 28 -16.78 -6.22 3.56
CA THR A 28 -17.02 -7.10 4.71
C THR A 28 -15.74 -7.27 5.52
N GLU A 29 -15.87 -7.75 6.76
CA GLU A 29 -14.70 -8.05 7.60
C GLU A 29 -13.81 -9.11 6.96
N GLU A 30 -14.42 -10.13 6.32
CA GLU A 30 -13.68 -11.20 5.65
C GLU A 30 -12.90 -10.68 4.43
N GLU A 31 -13.51 -9.81 3.62
CA GLU A 31 -12.83 -9.15 2.51
C GLU A 31 -11.69 -8.26 2.99
N LEU A 32 -11.93 -7.48 4.05
CA LEU A 32 -10.94 -6.58 4.60
C LEU A 32 -9.74 -7.35 5.13
N GLU A 33 -9.96 -8.43 5.89
CA GLU A 33 -8.90 -9.25 6.42
C GLU A 33 -8.08 -9.91 5.31
N ARG A 34 -8.74 -10.46 4.28
CA ARG A 34 -8.06 -11.01 3.10
C ARG A 34 -7.18 -9.95 2.40
N SER A 35 -7.69 -8.74 2.27
CA SER A 35 -6.96 -7.61 1.68
C SER A 35 -5.77 -7.19 2.55
N ARG A 36 -5.95 -7.11 3.88
CA ARG A 36 -4.88 -6.81 4.84
C ARG A 36 -3.75 -7.83 4.76
N GLN A 37 -4.08 -9.12 4.66
CA GLN A 37 -3.07 -10.19 4.49
C GLN A 37 -2.30 -10.05 3.17
N ALA A 38 -2.98 -9.73 2.07
CA ALA A 38 -2.32 -9.47 0.79
C ALA A 38 -1.37 -8.25 0.87
N VAL A 39 -1.77 -7.17 1.54
CA VAL A 39 -0.91 -5.99 1.74
C VAL A 39 0.27 -6.30 2.67
N LYS A 40 0.08 -7.10 3.73
CA LYS A 40 1.19 -7.59 4.57
C LYS A 40 2.23 -8.35 3.75
N GLN A 41 1.78 -9.23 2.86
CA GLN A 41 2.68 -9.95 1.94
C GLN A 41 3.49 -8.98 1.06
N GLN A 42 2.85 -7.93 0.56
CA GLN A 42 3.49 -6.91 -0.28
C GLN A 42 4.50 -6.06 0.50
N ILE A 43 4.15 -5.63 1.72
CA ILE A 43 5.08 -4.94 2.62
C ILE A 43 6.28 -5.83 2.91
N ALA A 44 6.05 -7.09 3.26
CA ALA A 44 7.10 -8.06 3.57
C ALA A 44 8.07 -8.24 2.40
N PHE A 45 7.55 -8.30 1.17
CA PHE A 45 8.36 -8.38 -0.04
C PHE A 45 9.28 -7.15 -0.20
N TYR A 46 8.74 -5.93 -0.16
CA TYR A 46 9.54 -4.71 -0.28
C TYR A 46 10.59 -4.60 0.84
N ALA A 47 10.15 -4.84 2.08
CA ALA A 47 10.98 -4.76 3.28
C ALA A 47 12.07 -5.86 3.35
N SER A 48 11.99 -6.92 2.53
CA SER A 48 13.04 -7.94 2.42
C SER A 48 14.29 -7.48 1.65
N THR A 49 14.23 -6.30 1.02
CA THR A 49 15.33 -5.73 0.25
C THR A 49 16.06 -4.63 1.02
N ARG A 50 17.37 -4.52 0.82
CA ARG A 50 18.20 -3.50 1.51
C ARG A 50 17.75 -2.07 1.22
N THR A 51 17.14 -1.83 0.06
CA THR A 51 16.62 -0.52 -0.36
C THR A 51 15.64 0.09 0.64
N TYR A 52 14.84 -0.74 1.33
CA TYR A 52 13.81 -0.27 2.27
C TYR A 52 14.26 -0.22 3.73
N GLN A 53 15.49 -0.63 4.04
CA GLN A 53 16.02 -0.60 5.41
C GLN A 53 15.91 0.80 6.07
N PRO A 54 16.21 1.94 5.38
CA PRO A 54 16.04 3.26 5.98
C PRO A 54 14.59 3.60 6.34
N VAL A 55 13.62 3.12 5.56
CA VAL A 55 12.19 3.31 5.86
C VAL A 55 11.81 2.55 7.12
N LEU A 56 12.25 1.30 7.25
CA LEU A 56 12.02 0.50 8.46
C LEU A 56 12.67 1.13 9.70
N ALA A 57 13.92 1.60 9.58
CA ALA A 57 14.65 2.24 10.67
C ALA A 57 13.95 3.52 11.17
N ALA A 58 13.31 4.30 10.27
CA ALA A 58 12.52 5.47 10.67
C ALA A 58 11.32 5.14 11.58
N HIS A 59 10.90 3.86 11.60
CA HIS A 59 9.85 3.34 12.47
C HIS A 59 10.38 2.39 13.57
N GLY A 60 11.70 2.32 13.77
CA GLY A 60 12.31 1.42 14.77
C GLY A 60 12.29 -0.08 14.38
N LEU A 61 12.05 -0.39 13.11
CA LEU A 61 11.91 -1.75 12.58
C LEU A 61 13.17 -2.27 11.88
N GLN A 62 14.35 -1.73 12.19
CA GLN A 62 15.60 -2.08 11.49
C GLN A 62 15.94 -3.58 11.48
N GLU A 63 15.56 -4.31 12.54
CA GLU A 63 15.81 -5.75 12.67
C GLU A 63 14.86 -6.62 11.80
N LEU A 64 13.83 -6.03 11.21
CA LEU A 64 12.86 -6.75 10.41
C LEU A 64 13.43 -7.12 9.02
N ALA A 65 14.18 -6.22 8.39
CA ALA A 65 14.78 -6.45 7.08
C ALA A 65 15.63 -7.73 6.98
N PRO A 66 16.62 -8.00 7.86
CA PRO A 66 17.41 -9.23 7.76
C PRO A 66 16.58 -10.51 7.94
N ARG A 67 15.54 -10.47 8.80
CA ARG A 67 14.64 -11.60 9.02
C ARG A 67 13.78 -11.89 7.79
N LEU A 68 13.22 -10.84 7.18
CA LEU A 68 12.46 -10.94 5.94
C LEU A 68 13.33 -11.40 4.77
N HIS A 69 14.56 -10.89 4.68
CA HIS A 69 15.51 -11.30 3.66
C HIS A 69 15.83 -12.80 3.74
N ALA A 70 16.10 -13.31 4.94
CA ALA A 70 16.36 -14.73 5.14
C ALA A 70 15.19 -15.63 4.70
N ARG A 71 13.95 -15.25 5.04
CA ARG A 71 12.75 -16.01 4.61
C ARG A 71 12.49 -15.91 3.11
N SER A 72 12.76 -14.75 2.51
CA SER A 72 12.68 -14.56 1.05
C SER A 72 13.62 -15.52 0.30
N LEU A 73 14.87 -15.66 0.75
CA LEU A 73 15.83 -16.62 0.19
C LEU A 73 15.39 -18.08 0.36
N ALA A 74 14.63 -18.38 1.42
CA ALA A 74 14.05 -19.70 1.67
C ALA A 74 12.74 -19.96 0.90
N GLY A 75 12.20 -18.97 0.17
CA GLY A 75 10.91 -19.07 -0.51
C GLY A 75 9.69 -19.11 0.43
N ASP A 76 9.87 -18.76 1.72
CA ASP A 76 8.85 -18.81 2.75
C ASP A 76 7.97 -17.54 2.72
N TRP A 77 7.15 -17.42 1.68
CA TRP A 77 6.28 -16.25 1.46
C TRP A 77 5.27 -16.06 2.58
N THR A 78 4.60 -17.14 3.02
CA THR A 78 3.62 -17.09 4.11
C THR A 78 4.27 -16.64 5.42
N GLY A 79 5.44 -17.19 5.75
CA GLY A 79 6.17 -16.81 6.94
C GLY A 79 6.74 -15.39 6.90
N MET A 80 7.03 -14.85 5.71
CA MET A 80 7.36 -13.43 5.55
C MET A 80 6.18 -12.53 5.94
N ALA A 81 4.98 -12.79 5.41
CA ALA A 81 3.79 -12.00 5.73
C ALA A 81 3.45 -12.06 7.23
N ALA A 82 3.63 -13.22 7.86
CA ALA A 82 3.40 -13.40 9.30
C ALA A 82 4.34 -12.58 10.20
N LEU A 83 5.46 -12.06 9.67
CA LEU A 83 6.33 -11.13 10.41
C LEU A 83 5.80 -9.69 10.42
N ILE A 84 4.80 -9.37 9.60
CA ILE A 84 4.17 -8.05 9.56
C ILE A 84 2.95 -8.05 10.48
N SER A 85 3.07 -7.41 11.64
CA SER A 85 1.93 -7.22 12.54
C SER A 85 0.89 -6.27 11.96
N ASP A 86 -0.29 -6.22 12.56
CA ASP A 86 -1.32 -5.23 12.21
C ASP A 86 -0.84 -3.79 12.44
N GLU A 87 -0.11 -3.56 13.52
CA GLU A 87 0.50 -2.26 13.81
C GLU A 87 1.50 -1.87 12.71
N MET A 88 2.34 -2.81 12.25
CA MET A 88 3.27 -2.56 11.15
C MET A 88 2.54 -2.31 9.84
N LEU A 89 1.47 -3.06 9.56
CA LEU A 89 0.61 -2.81 8.41
C LEU A 89 0.08 -1.36 8.45
N ASP A 90 -0.41 -0.91 9.59
CA ASP A 90 -0.97 0.43 9.76
C ASP A 90 0.11 1.56 9.75
N LEU A 91 1.40 1.23 9.80
CA LEU A 91 2.49 2.18 9.52
C LEU A 91 2.66 2.47 8.03
N PHE A 92 2.32 1.52 7.16
CA PHE A 92 2.60 1.62 5.73
C PHE A 92 1.35 1.71 4.86
N ALA A 93 0.21 1.25 5.35
CA ALA A 93 -1.04 1.16 4.61
C ALA A 93 -2.22 1.83 5.32
N VAL A 94 -3.26 2.12 4.56
CA VAL A 94 -4.58 2.54 5.06
C VAL A 94 -5.56 1.40 4.83
N SER A 95 -6.28 1.01 5.87
CA SER A 95 -7.30 -0.04 5.78
C SER A 95 -8.71 0.54 5.91
N GLY A 96 -9.68 0.02 5.16
CA GLY A 96 -11.09 0.33 5.38
C GLY A 96 -12.00 -0.01 4.19
N ARG A 97 -13.28 0.31 4.34
CA ARG A 97 -14.28 0.19 3.26
C ARG A 97 -14.06 1.22 2.18
N LEU A 98 -14.46 0.92 0.94
CA LEU A 98 -14.35 1.84 -0.19
C LEU A 98 -15.02 3.20 0.10
N GLU A 99 -16.15 3.19 0.78
CA GLU A 99 -16.93 4.37 1.17
C GLU A 99 -16.18 5.31 2.12
N THR A 100 -15.28 4.77 2.95
CA THR A 100 -14.65 5.52 4.06
C THR A 100 -13.14 5.75 3.87
N VAL A 101 -12.50 4.99 2.98
CA VAL A 101 -11.05 5.01 2.81
C VAL A 101 -10.51 6.38 2.38
N GLY A 102 -11.28 7.13 1.59
CA GLY A 102 -10.90 8.48 1.15
C GLY A 102 -10.72 9.46 2.32
N ALA A 103 -11.56 9.34 3.36
CA ALA A 103 -11.42 10.15 4.57
C ALA A 103 -10.15 9.77 5.35
N ARG A 104 -9.90 8.46 5.51
CA ARG A 104 -8.71 7.94 6.21
C ARG A 104 -7.39 8.30 5.50
N ILE A 105 -7.36 8.23 4.17
CA ILE A 105 -6.21 8.68 3.37
C ILE A 105 -5.96 10.18 3.59
N ARG A 106 -7.02 10.99 3.59
CA ARG A 106 -6.92 12.44 3.83
C ARG A 106 -6.40 12.75 5.22
N GLU A 107 -6.95 12.11 6.25
CA GLU A 107 -6.49 12.25 7.64
C GLU A 107 -5.00 11.97 7.76
N ARG A 108 -4.53 10.89 7.12
CA ARG A 108 -3.13 10.47 7.21
C ARG A 108 -2.16 11.31 6.39
N TYR A 109 -2.57 11.78 5.22
CA TYR A 109 -1.65 12.33 4.22
C TYR A 109 -1.96 13.77 3.77
N ALA A 110 -2.92 14.46 4.41
CA ALA A 110 -3.21 15.86 4.12
C ALA A 110 -1.93 16.71 4.20
N GLY A 111 -1.69 17.51 3.15
CA GLY A 111 -0.52 18.38 3.03
C GLY A 111 0.78 17.68 2.59
N LEU A 112 0.80 16.35 2.50
CA LEU A 112 1.99 15.61 2.05
C LEU A 112 2.06 15.48 0.52
N TYR A 113 0.96 15.14 -0.14
CA TYR A 113 0.84 15.07 -1.60
C TYR A 113 -0.55 15.51 -2.09
N ASP A 114 -0.67 15.83 -3.37
CA ASP A 114 -1.92 16.37 -3.96
C ASP A 114 -2.80 15.28 -4.56
N ARG A 115 -2.19 14.20 -5.05
CA ARG A 115 -2.89 13.09 -5.72
C ARG A 115 -2.33 11.76 -5.26
N THR A 116 -3.20 10.76 -5.21
CA THR A 116 -2.76 9.40 -4.99
C THR A 116 -3.44 8.39 -5.89
N GLN A 117 -2.71 7.31 -6.16
CA GLN A 117 -3.24 6.07 -6.66
C GLN A 117 -3.31 5.08 -5.49
N LEU A 118 -4.40 4.32 -5.43
CA LEU A 118 -4.52 3.18 -4.53
C LEU A 118 -3.60 2.05 -5.03
N TYR A 119 -2.78 1.53 -4.13
CA TYR A 119 -1.83 0.47 -4.39
C TYR A 119 -2.04 -0.68 -3.37
N PRO A 120 -2.05 -1.95 -3.77
CA PRO A 120 -2.15 -2.40 -5.14
C PRO A 120 -3.40 -1.82 -5.81
N ALA A 121 -3.40 -1.75 -7.15
CA ALA A 121 -4.59 -1.30 -7.86
C ALA A 121 -5.77 -2.20 -7.45
N PHE A 122 -6.95 -1.61 -7.27
CA PHE A 122 -8.16 -2.40 -7.05
C PHE A 122 -8.32 -3.36 -8.22
N GLN A 123 -8.17 -4.65 -7.94
CA GLN A 123 -8.43 -5.73 -8.88
C GLN A 123 -9.76 -6.35 -8.44
N PRO A 124 -10.84 -6.21 -9.23
CA PRO A 124 -12.08 -6.90 -8.91
C PRO A 124 -11.81 -8.41 -8.85
N SER A 125 -12.52 -9.11 -7.95
CA SER A 125 -12.48 -10.57 -7.93
C SER A 125 -12.93 -11.12 -9.28
N LEU A 126 -12.37 -12.24 -9.73
CA LEU A 126 -12.86 -12.93 -10.92
C LEU A 126 -14.32 -13.40 -10.76
N ASP A 127 -14.74 -13.65 -9.52
CA ASP A 127 -16.11 -14.05 -9.16
C ASP A 127 -17.06 -12.85 -8.99
N ASP A 128 -16.57 -11.62 -9.16
CA ASP A 128 -17.40 -10.43 -9.10
C ASP A 128 -18.41 -10.45 -10.26
N PRO A 129 -19.74 -10.34 -10.00
CA PRO A 129 -20.74 -10.38 -11.05
C PRO A 129 -20.56 -9.28 -12.12
N ARG A 130 -19.84 -8.19 -11.77
CA ARG A 130 -19.45 -7.13 -12.71
C ARG A 130 -18.42 -7.61 -13.73
N MET A 131 -17.57 -8.59 -13.40
CA MET A 131 -16.61 -9.17 -14.34
C MET A 131 -17.32 -9.95 -15.45
N ALA A 132 -18.38 -10.70 -15.13
CA ALA A 132 -19.17 -11.39 -16.15
C ALA A 132 -19.85 -10.41 -17.11
N ALA A 133 -20.30 -9.24 -16.62
CA ALA A 133 -20.84 -8.19 -17.47
C ALA A 133 -19.78 -7.55 -18.37
N LEU A 134 -18.60 -7.26 -17.81
CA LEU A 134 -17.45 -6.72 -18.54
C LEU A 134 -16.95 -7.67 -19.64
N VAL A 135 -16.91 -8.97 -19.38
CA VAL A 135 -16.53 -9.98 -20.39
C VAL A 135 -17.54 -10.00 -21.53
N ARG A 136 -18.86 -9.98 -21.25
CA ARG A 136 -19.89 -9.91 -22.30
C ARG A 136 -19.78 -8.65 -23.16
N GLU A 137 -19.55 -7.50 -22.53
CA GLU A 137 -19.34 -6.23 -23.24
C GLU A 137 -18.09 -6.27 -24.12
N PHE A 138 -16.99 -6.85 -23.63
CA PHE A 138 -15.76 -7.03 -24.41
C PHE A 138 -15.95 -8.00 -25.59
N ASP A 139 -16.69 -9.09 -25.38
CA ASP A 139 -17.00 -10.09 -26.41
C ASP A 139 -18.09 -9.59 -27.40
N GLY A 140 -18.69 -8.43 -27.16
CA GLY A 140 -19.72 -7.83 -28.01
C GLY A 140 -21.07 -8.57 -27.98
N ALA A 141 -21.40 -9.24 -26.87
CA ALA A 141 -22.60 -10.07 -26.69
C ALA A 141 -23.60 -9.51 -25.67
#